data_AF-A0A951CIY9-F1
#
_entry.id   AF-A0A951CIY9-F1
#
_cell.length_a   1.000
_cell.length_b   1.000
_cell.length_c   1.000
_cell.angle_alpha   90.00
_cell.angle_beta   90.00
_cell.angle_gamma   90.00
#
_symmetry.space_group_name_H-M   'P 1'
#
loop_
_entity.id
_entity.type
_entity.pdbx_description
1 polymer ?
#
loop_
_entity_poly.entity_id
_entity_poly.type
_entity_poly.pdbx_seq_one_letter_code
_entity_poly.pdbx_strand_id
1 'polypeptide(L)'
;MIARRYAADRFGSSGCMDGGRAIAAMTLGLLLAACSSNSEPTMQNVLPPAPRASDRIKHVIVVIQENRSLENLFAGYPGANAPMSGCAIAEGGGRLSPSSGCPRGDVSVPLQRTTFERNPGLLPHDWSSSLIDWHRGRMDGFYKSAPHSGLYAAYTYIDRMQVRPYWTMAKQYVLADE
;
A
#
# COMPACT_ATOMS: atom_id res chain seq x y z
N MET A 1 -7.04 -3.17 2.74
CA MET A 1 -6.19 -2.74 1.61
C MET A 1 -6.26 -3.84 0.56
N ILE A 2 -7.24 -3.78 -0.33
CA ILE A 2 -7.29 -4.61 -1.54
C ILE A 2 -6.98 -3.65 -2.68
N ALA A 3 -5.69 -3.43 -2.93
CA ALA A 3 -5.24 -2.53 -3.99
C ALA A 3 -5.18 -3.31 -5.31
N ARG A 4 -5.88 -2.82 -6.35
CA ARG A 4 -5.52 -3.15 -7.73
C ARG A 4 -4.10 -2.65 -7.99
N ARG A 5 -3.28 -3.47 -8.65
CA ARG A 5 -1.90 -3.13 -9.01
C ARG A 5 -1.84 -1.81 -9.80
N TYR A 6 -1.06 -0.85 -9.31
CA TYR A 6 -0.42 0.13 -10.17
C TYR A 6 0.73 -0.57 -10.93
N ALA A 7 0.79 -0.37 -12.24
CA ALA A 7 1.87 -0.87 -13.08
C ALA A 7 3.19 -0.25 -12.61
N ALA A 8 4.16 -1.09 -12.25
CA ALA A 8 5.52 -0.63 -11.99
C ALA A 8 6.14 -0.21 -13.33
N ASP A 9 6.25 1.09 -13.57
CA ASP A 9 7.06 1.61 -14.64
C ASP A 9 8.51 1.14 -14.41
N ARG A 10 9.01 0.41 -15.41
CA ARG A 10 10.37 -0.13 -15.41
C ARG A 10 11.34 1.04 -15.48
N PHE A 11 11.99 1.36 -14.36
CA PHE A 11 13.22 2.12 -14.38
C PHE A 11 14.26 1.36 -15.20
N GLY A 12 14.62 1.92 -16.35
CA GLY A 12 15.60 1.38 -17.26
C GLY A 12 16.97 1.28 -16.60
N SER A 13 17.49 0.07 -16.48
CA SER A 13 18.88 -0.19 -16.18
C SER A 13 19.72 0.22 -17.41
N SER A 14 20.37 1.38 -17.35
CA SER A 14 21.45 1.72 -18.28
C SER A 14 22.64 0.83 -17.93
N GLY A 15 22.92 -0.16 -18.78
CA GLY A 15 24.13 -0.98 -18.68
C GLY A 15 25.36 -0.17 -19.06
N CYS A 16 26.35 -0.12 -18.18
CA CYS A 16 27.69 0.35 -18.51
C CYS A 16 28.34 -0.65 -19.48
N MET A 17 28.82 -0.14 -20.61
CA MET A 17 29.60 -0.90 -21.59
C MET A 17 31.00 -1.21 -21.02
N ASP A 18 31.39 -2.48 -21.04
CA ASP A 18 32.76 -2.94 -20.85
C ASP A 18 33.64 -2.49 -22.04
N GLY A 19 34.62 -1.64 -21.76
CA GLY A 19 35.63 -1.19 -22.71
C GLY A 19 36.98 -1.80 -22.38
N GLY A 20 37.39 -2.79 -23.16
CA GLY A 20 38.66 -3.49 -23.07
C GLY A 20 39.90 -2.60 -23.25
N ARG A 21 40.99 -3.06 -22.65
CA ARG A 21 42.30 -2.42 -22.45
C ARG A 21 43.02 -2.09 -23.76
N ALA A 22 43.68 -0.92 -23.81
CA ALA A 22 44.89 -0.73 -24.61
C ALA A 22 45.83 0.28 -23.92
N ILE A 23 47.09 -0.13 -23.80
CA ILE A 23 48.20 0.55 -23.11
C ILE A 23 48.92 1.45 -24.12
N ALA A 24 49.37 2.63 -23.66
CA ALA A 24 50.71 3.22 -23.86
C ALA A 24 50.66 4.73 -24.13
N ALA A 25 51.26 5.51 -23.22
CA ALA A 25 52.39 6.40 -23.53
C ALA A 25 52.70 7.24 -22.27
N MET A 26 53.91 7.05 -21.72
CA MET A 26 54.51 7.93 -20.73
C MET A 26 54.96 9.22 -21.41
N THR A 27 54.54 10.38 -20.88
CA THR A 27 55.28 11.64 -21.00
C THR A 27 55.30 12.38 -19.67
N LEU A 28 56.51 12.84 -19.36
CA LEU A 28 57.00 13.51 -18.16
C LEU A 28 56.60 15.00 -18.20
N GLY A 29 56.02 15.53 -17.12
CA GLY A 29 55.66 16.95 -17.01
C GLY A 29 55.46 17.39 -15.56
N LEU A 30 56.24 18.38 -15.16
CA LEU A 30 56.47 18.91 -13.80
C LEU A 30 55.27 19.69 -13.20
N LEU A 31 55.25 19.71 -11.86
CA LEU A 31 54.75 20.76 -10.94
C LEU A 31 53.23 20.96 -10.79
N LEU A 32 52.72 20.62 -9.59
CA LEU A 32 52.21 21.57 -8.58
C LEU A 32 51.65 20.78 -7.39
N ALA A 33 52.20 21.04 -6.19
CA ALA A 33 51.60 20.60 -4.94
C ALA A 33 50.27 21.36 -4.75
N ALA A 34 49.18 20.79 -5.26
CA ALA A 34 47.84 21.27 -4.98
C ALA A 34 47.35 20.57 -3.72
N CYS A 35 47.10 21.35 -2.67
CA CYS A 35 46.45 20.91 -1.45
C CYS A 35 45.21 20.09 -1.80
N SER A 36 45.19 18.81 -1.40
CA SER A 36 43.98 17.99 -1.47
C SER A 36 43.01 18.50 -0.40
N SER A 37 42.32 19.59 -0.72
CA SER A 37 41.06 19.91 -0.09
C SER A 37 40.11 18.79 -0.46
N ASN A 38 39.95 17.82 0.43
CA ASN A 38 38.87 16.85 0.36
C ASN A 38 37.56 17.60 0.56
N SER A 39 37.11 18.30 -0.48
CA SER A 39 35.74 18.76 -0.61
C SER A 39 34.92 17.50 -0.84
N GLU A 40 34.51 16.85 0.23
CA GLU A 40 33.42 15.89 0.12
C GLU A 40 32.27 16.61 -0.59
N PRO A 41 31.70 16.04 -1.66
CA PRO A 41 30.46 16.55 -2.20
C PRO A 41 29.41 16.33 -1.11
N THR A 42 29.17 17.36 -0.29
CA THR A 42 27.96 17.41 0.51
C THR A 42 26.83 17.49 -0.49
N MET A 43 26.27 16.32 -0.83
CA MET A 43 24.91 16.20 -1.32
C MET A 43 24.03 16.74 -0.19
N GLN A 44 23.87 18.07 -0.16
CA GLN A 44 22.81 18.68 0.60
C GLN A 44 21.54 18.16 -0.06
N ASN A 45 20.92 17.18 0.59
CA ASN A 45 19.57 16.78 0.30
C ASN A 45 18.71 17.99 0.69
N VAL A 46 18.61 18.97 -0.22
CA VAL A 46 17.75 20.14 -0.07
C VAL A 46 16.34 19.60 -0.20
N LEU A 47 15.83 19.10 0.92
CA LEU A 47 14.40 18.87 1.07
C LEU A 47 13.72 20.18 0.67
N PRO A 48 12.75 20.14 -0.27
CA PRO A 48 12.02 21.33 -0.63
C PRO A 48 11.45 21.94 0.65
N PRO A 49 11.43 23.29 0.77
CA PRO A 49 10.88 23.95 1.94
C PRO A 49 9.49 23.39 2.21
N ALA A 50 9.24 22.95 3.44
CA ALA A 50 7.90 22.50 3.82
C ALA A 50 6.89 23.60 3.45
N PRO A 51 5.77 23.26 2.79
CA PRO A 51 4.77 24.25 2.45
C PRO A 51 4.35 25.01 3.72
N ARG A 52 4.26 26.34 3.61
CA ARG A 52 3.83 27.17 4.74
C ARG A 52 2.47 26.68 5.22
N ALA A 53 2.36 26.42 6.53
CA ALA A 53 1.09 26.10 7.15
C ALA A 53 0.07 27.20 6.82
N SER A 54 -1.15 26.79 6.44
CA SER A 54 -2.21 27.73 6.13
C SER A 54 -2.48 28.63 7.33
N ASP A 55 -2.54 29.94 7.08
CA ASP A 55 -2.97 30.94 8.05
C ASP A 55 -4.45 30.76 8.46
N ARG A 56 -5.22 29.95 7.74
CA ARG A 56 -6.65 29.70 7.98
C ARG A 56 -6.92 28.61 9.02
N ILE A 57 -6.02 27.64 9.20
CA ILE A 57 -6.21 26.52 10.14
C ILE A 57 -5.51 26.87 11.46
N LYS A 58 -6.28 27.05 12.54
CA LYS A 58 -5.74 27.41 13.87
C LYS A 58 -5.63 26.23 14.83
N HIS A 59 -6.48 25.22 14.66
CA HIS A 59 -6.53 24.04 15.50
C HIS A 59 -6.68 22.80 14.63
N VAL A 60 -5.92 21.76 14.96
CA VAL A 60 -6.02 20.44 14.35
C VAL A 60 -6.37 19.46 15.46
N ILE A 61 -7.50 18.78 15.31
CA ILE A 61 -7.92 17.69 16.18
C ILE A 61 -7.75 16.40 15.39
N VAL A 62 -6.91 15.50 15.89
CA VAL A 62 -6.68 14.19 15.28
C VAL A 62 -7.40 13.15 16.14
N VAL A 63 -8.40 12.50 15.54
CA VAL A 63 -9.10 11.36 16.16
C VAL A 63 -8.58 10.10 15.49
N ILE A 64 -7.93 9.23 16.26
CA ILE A 64 -7.33 7.99 15.76
C ILE A 64 -8.24 6.82 16.15
N GLN A 65 -8.70 6.09 15.15
CA GLN A 65 -9.45 4.84 15.33
C GLN A 65 -8.52 3.66 15.08
N GLU A 66 -8.74 2.55 15.80
CA GLU A 66 -7.92 1.35 15.69
C GLU A 66 -8.63 0.21 14.94
N ASN A 67 -7.82 -0.72 14.41
CA ASN A 67 -8.20 -2.08 14.02
C ASN A 67 -9.30 -2.18 12.94
N ARG A 68 -9.36 -1.23 12.01
CA ARG A 68 -10.36 -1.22 10.93
C ARG A 68 -9.70 -0.80 9.62
N SER A 69 -9.92 -1.57 8.55
CA SER A 69 -9.53 -1.15 7.20
C SER A 69 -10.55 -0.19 6.60
N LEU A 70 -10.16 0.52 5.54
CA LEU A 70 -11.07 1.37 4.76
C LEU A 70 -12.30 0.58 4.30
N GLU A 71 -12.09 -0.59 3.70
CA GLU A 71 -13.17 -1.43 3.17
C GLU A 71 -14.09 -1.94 4.30
N ASN A 72 -13.57 -2.16 5.51
CA ASN A 72 -14.41 -2.57 6.62
C ASN A 72 -15.45 -1.51 7.01
N LEU A 73 -15.13 -0.21 6.84
CA LEU A 73 -16.03 0.91 7.20
C LEU A 73 -16.75 1.52 5.99
N PHE A 74 -16.13 1.50 4.82
CA PHE A 74 -16.55 2.25 3.63
C PHE A 74 -16.76 1.38 2.39
N ALA A 75 -16.81 0.05 2.49
CA ALA A 75 -17.12 -0.80 1.34
C ALA A 75 -18.39 -0.32 0.61
N GLY A 76 -18.27 -0.14 -0.71
CA GLY A 76 -19.33 0.34 -1.58
C GLY A 76 -19.63 1.84 -1.46
N TYR A 77 -18.77 2.63 -0.82
CA TYR A 77 -18.93 4.08 -0.78
C TYR A 77 -18.76 4.68 -2.19
N PRO A 78 -19.72 5.48 -2.69
CA PRO A 78 -19.66 6.02 -4.05
C PRO A 78 -18.41 6.88 -4.28
N GLY A 79 -17.63 6.52 -5.31
CA GLY A 79 -16.42 7.26 -5.68
C GLY A 79 -15.17 6.92 -4.88
N ALA A 80 -15.25 6.04 -3.87
CA ALA A 80 -14.09 5.58 -3.13
C ALA A 80 -13.56 4.23 -3.66
N ASN A 81 -12.26 4.00 -3.52
CA ASN A 81 -11.60 2.72 -3.73
C ASN A 81 -11.85 1.74 -2.57
N ALA A 82 -13.12 1.44 -2.32
CA ALA A 82 -13.58 0.56 -1.26
C ALA A 82 -14.49 -0.53 -1.85
N PRO A 83 -13.92 -1.57 -2.49
CA PRO A 83 -14.72 -2.58 -3.19
C PRO A 83 -15.56 -3.42 -2.22
N MET A 84 -16.68 -3.95 -2.72
CA MET A 84 -17.56 -4.89 -1.99
C MET A 84 -17.10 -6.36 -2.09
N SER A 85 -15.89 -6.61 -2.57
CA SER A 85 -15.30 -7.94 -2.72
C SER A 85 -13.78 -7.86 -2.74
N GLY A 86 -13.10 -8.93 -2.31
CA GLY A 86 -11.65 -9.10 -2.41
C GLY A 86 -11.25 -10.33 -3.20
N CYS A 87 -9.95 -10.52 -3.38
CA CYS A 87 -9.39 -11.71 -4.01
C CYS A 87 -8.90 -12.69 -2.94
N ALA A 88 -8.96 -13.99 -3.23
CA ALA A 88 -8.41 -15.03 -2.37
C ALA A 88 -7.89 -16.20 -3.21
N ILE A 89 -6.89 -16.90 -2.68
CA ILE A 89 -6.40 -18.12 -3.32
C ILE A 89 -7.52 -19.17 -3.35
N ALA A 90 -7.78 -19.75 -4.51
CA ALA A 90 -8.77 -20.80 -4.67
C ALA A 90 -8.34 -22.08 -3.91
N GLU A 91 -9.02 -22.41 -2.82
CA GLU A 91 -8.85 -23.74 -2.22
C GLU A 91 -9.66 -24.78 -3.03
N GLY A 92 -8.99 -25.87 -3.44
CA GLY A 92 -9.66 -27.02 -4.08
C GLY A 92 -10.14 -26.81 -5.53
N GLY A 93 -9.60 -25.84 -6.27
CA GLY A 93 -9.98 -25.63 -7.69
C GLY A 93 -11.28 -24.85 -7.87
N GLY A 94 -11.60 -23.97 -6.92
CA GLY A 94 -12.71 -23.02 -7.02
C GLY A 94 -12.71 -22.31 -8.38
N ARG A 95 -13.90 -22.12 -8.96
CA ARG A 95 -14.09 -21.55 -10.29
C ARG A 95 -13.30 -20.25 -10.42
N LEU A 96 -12.25 -20.29 -11.24
CA LEU A 96 -11.58 -19.10 -11.75
C LEU A 96 -12.66 -18.15 -12.25
N SER A 97 -12.68 -16.93 -11.75
CA SER A 97 -13.56 -15.89 -12.29
C SER A 97 -12.72 -15.10 -13.29
N PRO A 98 -12.86 -15.34 -14.60
CA PRO A 98 -12.03 -14.64 -15.60
C PRO A 98 -12.34 -13.13 -15.63
N SER A 99 -13.43 -12.71 -14.99
CA SER A 99 -13.93 -11.33 -14.96
C SER A 99 -13.89 -10.67 -13.58
N SER A 100 -13.32 -11.30 -12.55
CA SER A 100 -13.31 -10.74 -11.18
C SER A 100 -12.35 -9.57 -11.00
N GLY A 101 -11.37 -9.41 -11.90
CA GLY A 101 -10.23 -8.52 -11.66
C GLY A 101 -9.22 -9.06 -10.63
N CYS A 102 -9.35 -10.32 -10.21
CA CYS A 102 -8.37 -10.99 -9.35
C CYS A 102 -7.21 -11.59 -10.15
N PRO A 103 -6.05 -11.83 -9.50
CA PRO A 103 -4.95 -12.53 -10.12
C PRO A 103 -5.37 -13.91 -10.67
N ARG A 104 -4.68 -14.38 -11.71
CA ARG A 104 -4.95 -15.69 -12.31
C ARG A 104 -4.75 -16.79 -11.27
N GLY A 105 -5.77 -17.63 -11.08
CA GLY A 105 -5.76 -18.70 -10.07
C GLY A 105 -6.61 -18.37 -8.85
N ASP A 106 -6.97 -17.11 -8.66
CA ASP A 106 -7.70 -16.65 -7.48
C ASP A 106 -9.21 -16.57 -7.74
N VAL A 107 -9.97 -16.57 -6.66
CA VAL A 107 -11.42 -16.36 -6.64
C VAL A 107 -11.74 -14.96 -6.10
N SER A 108 -12.87 -14.41 -6.55
CA SER A 108 -13.45 -13.23 -5.92
C SER A 108 -14.34 -13.65 -4.77
N VAL A 109 -14.14 -13.03 -3.62
CA VAL A 109 -14.88 -13.28 -2.39
C VAL A 109 -15.66 -12.02 -2.04
N PRO A 110 -17.00 -12.04 -2.13
CA PRO A 110 -17.84 -10.93 -1.68
C PRO A 110 -17.62 -10.66 -0.19
N LEU A 111 -17.57 -9.37 0.19
CA LEU A 111 -17.53 -9.00 1.59
C LEU A 111 -18.87 -9.33 2.25
N GLN A 112 -18.82 -9.94 3.43
CA GLN A 112 -19.99 -10.27 4.23
C GLN A 112 -20.33 -9.14 5.19
N ARG A 113 -21.62 -8.82 5.29
CA ARG A 113 -22.10 -7.83 6.26
C ARG A 113 -21.92 -8.37 7.67
N THR A 114 -21.32 -7.58 8.54
CA THR A 114 -21.25 -7.84 9.99
C THR A 114 -21.68 -6.61 10.80
N THR A 115 -21.61 -6.70 12.12
CA THR A 115 -21.85 -5.60 13.05
C THR A 115 -20.63 -5.42 13.97
N PHE A 116 -20.56 -4.31 14.70
CA PHE A 116 -19.48 -4.11 15.68
C PHE A 116 -19.46 -5.20 16.75
N GLU A 117 -20.63 -5.71 17.15
CA GLU A 117 -20.79 -6.75 18.18
C GLU A 117 -20.48 -8.15 17.65
N ARG A 118 -20.75 -8.40 16.36
CA ARG A 118 -20.48 -9.69 15.68
C ARG A 118 -19.19 -9.66 14.87
N ASN A 119 -18.33 -8.67 15.12
CA ASN A 119 -17.06 -8.58 14.44
C ASN A 119 -16.30 -9.89 14.68
N PRO A 120 -15.94 -10.67 13.63
CA PRO A 120 -15.14 -11.87 13.82
C PRO A 120 -13.90 -11.46 14.61
N GLY A 121 -13.76 -12.00 15.83
CA GLY A 121 -12.80 -11.53 16.81
C GLY A 121 -11.38 -11.38 16.26
N LEU A 122 -10.58 -10.52 16.91
CA LEU A 122 -9.14 -10.24 16.68
C LEU A 122 -8.57 -10.86 15.38
N LEU A 123 -8.91 -10.26 14.23
CA LEU A 123 -8.09 -10.47 13.03
C LEU A 123 -6.65 -10.09 13.40
N PRO A 124 -5.65 -10.96 13.15
CA PRO A 124 -4.25 -10.61 13.35
C PRO A 124 -3.92 -9.34 12.58
N HIS A 125 -3.21 -8.44 13.27
CA HIS A 125 -2.85 -7.11 12.78
C HIS A 125 -1.38 -6.81 13.13
N ASP A 126 -0.61 -7.86 13.42
CA ASP A 126 0.84 -7.79 13.55
C ASP A 126 1.54 -7.77 12.18
N TRP A 127 2.82 -7.39 12.20
CA TRP A 127 3.63 -7.29 10.99
C TRP A 127 3.79 -8.63 10.23
N SER A 128 3.86 -9.77 10.93
CA SER A 128 4.02 -11.06 10.27
C SER A 128 2.75 -11.43 9.50
N SER A 129 1.59 -11.22 10.12
CA SER A 129 0.29 -11.45 9.50
C SER A 129 0.07 -10.53 8.30
N SER A 130 0.49 -9.26 8.38
CA SER A 130 0.34 -8.32 7.25
C SER A 130 1.14 -8.74 6.01
N LEU A 131 2.33 -9.33 6.19
CA LEU A 131 3.13 -9.87 5.09
C LEU A 131 2.48 -11.08 4.42
N ILE A 132 1.81 -11.93 5.21
CA ILE A 132 1.05 -13.08 4.71
C ILE A 132 -0.14 -12.59 3.88
N ASP A 133 -0.91 -11.65 4.42
CA ASP A 133 -2.11 -11.11 3.78
C ASP A 133 -1.79 -10.35 2.49
N TRP A 134 -0.72 -9.55 2.51
CA TRP A 134 -0.21 -8.81 1.35
C TRP A 134 0.25 -9.75 0.24
N HIS A 135 0.79 -10.92 0.60
CA HIS A 135 1.25 -11.97 -0.31
C HIS A 135 2.03 -11.43 -1.52
N ARG A 136 3.12 -10.71 -1.29
CA ARG A 136 3.99 -10.16 -2.36
C ARG A 136 3.25 -9.25 -3.34
N GLY A 137 2.26 -8.50 -2.85
CA GLY A 137 1.45 -7.57 -3.63
C GLY A 137 0.36 -8.24 -4.48
N ARG A 138 0.03 -9.49 -4.16
CA ARG A 138 -1.13 -10.19 -4.76
C ARG A 138 -2.45 -9.86 -4.05
N MET A 139 -2.40 -9.49 -2.76
CA MET A 139 -3.55 -9.10 -1.93
C MET A 139 -4.65 -10.18 -1.85
N ASP A 140 -4.25 -11.46 -1.84
CA ASP A 140 -5.10 -12.65 -1.86
C ASP A 140 -4.87 -13.58 -0.66
N GLY A 141 -4.09 -13.13 0.35
CA GLY A 141 -3.75 -13.91 1.56
C GLY A 141 -4.75 -13.82 2.70
N PHE A 142 -5.68 -12.85 2.65
CA PHE A 142 -6.57 -12.48 3.77
C PHE A 142 -7.54 -13.60 4.22
N TYR A 143 -7.69 -14.66 3.42
CA TYR A 143 -8.66 -15.73 3.69
C TYR A 143 -8.23 -16.66 4.82
N LYS A 144 -6.94 -16.63 5.18
CA LYS A 144 -6.32 -17.41 6.25
C LYS A 144 -6.00 -16.59 7.50
N SER A 145 -6.22 -15.28 7.48
CA SER A 145 -5.74 -14.39 8.54
C SER A 145 -6.30 -14.73 9.90
N ALA A 146 -7.51 -15.29 10.01
CA ALA A 146 -8.10 -15.64 11.30
C ALA A 146 -8.52 -17.12 11.37
N PRO A 147 -7.58 -18.04 11.63
CA PRO A 147 -7.86 -19.47 11.65
C PRO A 147 -8.95 -19.87 12.66
N HIS A 148 -9.13 -19.10 13.73
CA HIS A 148 -10.17 -19.32 14.75
C HIS A 148 -11.52 -18.67 14.41
N SER A 149 -11.59 -17.81 13.40
CA SER A 149 -12.81 -17.09 12.99
C SER A 149 -13.43 -17.65 11.71
N GLY A 150 -12.81 -18.68 11.13
CA GLY A 150 -13.26 -19.35 9.91
C GLY A 150 -12.67 -18.75 8.63
N LEU A 151 -12.88 -19.48 7.53
CA LEU A 151 -12.46 -19.07 6.20
C LEU A 151 -13.11 -17.74 5.83
N TYR A 152 -12.33 -16.82 5.26
CA TYR A 152 -12.80 -15.49 4.82
C TYR A 152 -13.28 -14.55 5.94
N ALA A 153 -12.93 -14.77 7.20
CA ALA A 153 -13.32 -13.88 8.30
C ALA A 153 -12.89 -12.40 8.09
N ALA A 154 -11.78 -12.16 7.38
CA ALA A 154 -11.33 -10.80 7.03
C ALA A 154 -12.17 -10.13 5.92
N TYR A 155 -12.99 -10.89 5.18
CA TYR A 155 -13.81 -10.40 4.08
C TYR A 155 -15.16 -9.94 4.62
N THR A 156 -15.13 -8.93 5.48
CA THR A 156 -16.34 -8.38 6.12
C THR A 156 -16.38 -6.86 6.08
N TYR A 157 -17.58 -6.31 6.09
CA TYR A 157 -17.83 -4.87 6.25
C TYR A 157 -18.88 -4.62 7.33
N ILE A 158 -18.74 -3.54 8.08
CA ILE A 158 -19.70 -3.15 9.10
C ILE A 158 -20.96 -2.62 8.45
N ASP A 159 -22.11 -3.03 9.01
CA ASP A 159 -23.40 -2.53 8.60
C ASP A 159 -23.45 -0.99 8.53
N ARG A 160 -23.91 -0.46 7.40
CA ARG A 160 -23.96 0.99 7.12
C ARG A 160 -24.73 1.77 8.17
N MET A 161 -25.69 1.14 8.85
CA MET A 161 -26.44 1.75 9.95
C MET A 161 -25.56 2.08 11.16
N GLN A 162 -24.51 1.28 11.42
CA GLN A 162 -23.61 1.49 12.56
C GLN A 162 -22.44 2.43 12.22
N VAL A 163 -22.07 2.56 10.94
CA VAL A 163 -21.02 3.49 10.47
C VAL A 163 -21.58 4.77 9.85
N ARG A 164 -22.88 5.05 10.06
CA ARG A 164 -23.55 6.23 9.51
C ARG A 164 -22.82 7.56 9.80
N PRO A 165 -22.26 7.80 10.99
CA PRO A 165 -21.49 9.03 11.23
C PRO A 165 -20.28 9.18 10.28
N TYR A 166 -19.55 8.10 10.02
CA TYR A 166 -18.40 8.12 9.11
C TYR A 166 -18.81 8.42 7.66
N TRP A 167 -19.87 7.77 7.17
CA TRP A 167 -20.39 8.02 5.83
C TRP A 167 -20.96 9.44 5.68
N THR A 168 -21.57 9.97 6.75
CA THR A 168 -22.05 11.36 6.76
C THR A 168 -20.88 12.34 6.67
N MET A 169 -19.80 12.12 7.44
CA MET A 169 -18.60 12.95 7.36
C MET A 169 -17.94 12.84 5.98
N ALA A 170 -17.79 11.64 5.42
CA ALA A 170 -17.24 11.44 4.09
C ALA A 170 -18.06 12.13 2.99
N LYS A 171 -19.39 12.24 3.15
CA LYS A 171 -20.27 12.92 2.21
C LYS A 171 -20.18 14.44 2.32
N GLN A 172 -20.03 14.95 3.54
CA GLN A 172 -19.99 16.38 3.82
C GLN A 172 -18.58 16.99 3.61
N TYR A 173 -17.55 16.17 3.79
CA TYR A 173 -16.15 16.55 3.73
C TYR A 173 -15.39 15.67 2.73
N VAL A 174 -14.12 15.38 3.03
CA VAL A 174 -13.24 14.59 2.17
C VAL A 174 -13.02 13.22 2.81
N LEU A 175 -13.17 12.16 2.00
CA LEU A 175 -12.65 10.83 2.29
C LEU A 175 -11.37 10.65 1.47
N ALA A 176 -10.25 10.42 2.15
CA ALA A 176 -9.01 10.00 1.49
C ALA A 176 -8.94 8.47 1.47
N ASP A 177 -8.69 7.90 0.30
CA ASP A 177 -8.86 6.47 0.04
C ASP A 177 -7.68 5.81 -0.73
N GLU A 178 -6.58 6.54 -0.91
CA GLU A 178 -5.35 6.09 -1.59
C GLU A 178 -4.10 6.23 -0.70
#